data_AF-A0A1F2XPC6-F1
#
_entry.id   AF-A0A1F2XPC6-F1
#
_cell.length_a   1.000
_cell.length_b   1.000
_cell.length_c   1.000
_cell.angle_alpha   90.00
_cell.angle_beta   90.00
_cell.angle_gamma   90.00
#
_symmetry.space_group_name_H-M   'P 1'
#
loop_
_entity.id
_entity.type
_entity.pdbx_description
1 polymer ?
#
loop_
_entity_poly.entity_id
_entity_poly.type
_entity_poly.pdbx_seq_one_letter_code
_entity_poly.pdbx_strand_id
1 'polypeptide(L)'
;METAKAAALAVADRVGRELGLPVFLYGEVGGGRVPAFFRRGGVKELTRRVRAGELAPDFGPSELDARTGAVLVGARRPLVAYNVDLATDDIDVARAIAAAVRESNGGMPGVQAIGLRLPRSGRVQVSMNVLDLERSPLHMVVERVRQEAALRGLGISGGELVGLVPAQVLESATAAGARIPGVDESRVLERVLALL
;
A
#
# COMPACT_ATOMS: atom_id res chain seq x y z
N MET A 1 18.10 4.53 -5.10
CA MET A 1 16.92 5.15 -5.74
C MET A 1 17.10 5.32 -7.23
N GLU A 2 18.18 5.97 -7.71
CA GLU A 2 18.36 6.24 -9.15
C GLU A 2 18.26 5.00 -10.05
N THR A 3 18.85 3.87 -9.66
CA THR A 3 18.70 2.59 -10.39
C THR A 3 17.24 2.17 -10.54
N ALA A 4 16.41 2.33 -9.50
CA ALA A 4 15.00 2.01 -9.55
C ALA A 4 14.22 2.97 -10.47
N LYS A 5 14.57 4.26 -10.47
CA LYS A 5 13.98 5.25 -11.38
C LYS A 5 14.31 4.93 -12.84
N ALA A 6 15.57 4.61 -13.13
CA ALA A 6 16.00 4.21 -14.47
C ALA A 6 15.29 2.94 -14.95
N ALA A 7 15.19 1.92 -14.09
CA ALA A 7 14.46 0.69 -14.40
C ALA A 7 12.96 0.95 -14.63
N ALA A 8 12.33 1.78 -13.81
CA ALA A 8 10.92 2.17 -13.96
C ALA A 8 10.67 2.85 -15.31
N LEU A 9 11.52 3.81 -15.71
CA LEU A 9 11.38 4.49 -17.00
C LEU A 9 11.60 3.54 -18.18
N ALA A 10 12.58 2.65 -18.10
CA ALA A 10 12.82 1.64 -19.14
C ALA A 10 11.64 0.66 -19.29
N VAL A 11 11.05 0.21 -18.16
CA VAL A 11 9.85 -0.64 -18.19
C VAL A 11 8.65 0.14 -18.74
N ALA A 12 8.47 1.40 -18.37
CA ALA A 12 7.38 2.23 -18.84
C ALA A 12 7.41 2.42 -20.37
N ASP A 13 8.57 2.76 -20.93
CA ASP A 13 8.77 2.88 -22.38
C ASP A 13 8.43 1.57 -23.10
N ARG A 14 8.97 0.44 -22.61
CA ARG A 14 8.73 -0.87 -23.22
C ARG A 14 7.27 -1.28 -23.16
N VAL A 15 6.58 -1.08 -22.03
CA VAL A 15 5.14 -1.36 -21.92
C VAL A 15 4.34 -0.50 -22.90
N GLY A 16 4.66 0.79 -23.00
CA GLY A 16 3.98 1.69 -23.94
C GLY A 16 4.20 1.30 -25.40
N ARG A 17 5.45 1.03 -25.79
CA ARG A 17 5.85 0.77 -27.18
C ARG A 17 5.58 -0.66 -27.64
N GLU A 18 5.88 -1.66 -26.81
CA GLU A 18 5.79 -3.09 -27.18
C GLU A 18 4.39 -3.66 -26.96
N LEU A 19 3.66 -3.18 -25.94
CA LEU A 19 2.31 -3.67 -25.63
C LEU A 19 1.19 -2.71 -26.05
N GLY A 20 1.52 -1.48 -26.48
CA GLY A 20 0.55 -0.49 -26.88
C GLY A 20 -0.39 -0.06 -25.75
N LEU A 21 0.08 -0.10 -24.49
CA LEU A 21 -0.73 0.22 -23.32
C LEU A 21 -0.47 1.64 -22.81
N PRO A 22 -1.50 2.38 -22.37
CA PRO A 22 -1.31 3.66 -21.69
C PRO A 22 -0.56 3.45 -20.38
N VAL A 23 0.55 4.15 -20.19
CA VAL A 23 1.37 4.09 -18.98
C VAL A 23 1.36 5.43 -18.27
N PHE A 24 1.09 5.41 -16.97
CA PHE A 24 1.20 6.58 -16.10
C PHE A 24 2.30 6.36 -15.06
N LEU A 25 3.19 7.33 -14.94
CA LEU A 25 4.25 7.35 -13.95
C LEU A 25 3.71 7.82 -12.60
N TYR A 26 4.17 7.15 -11.53
CA TYR A 26 3.87 7.53 -10.15
C TYR A 26 5.13 7.48 -9.27
N GLY A 27 5.04 8.00 -8.06
CA GLY A 27 6.16 8.05 -7.12
C GLY A 27 7.26 9.01 -7.58
N GLU A 28 8.52 8.61 -7.39
CA GLU A 28 9.70 9.45 -7.67
C GLU A 28 9.83 9.84 -9.15
N VAL A 29 9.37 8.99 -10.06
CA VAL A 29 9.37 9.28 -11.52
C VAL A 29 8.08 9.94 -11.99
N GLY A 30 7.06 10.02 -11.14
CA GLY A 30 5.73 10.55 -11.48
C GLY A 30 5.37 11.84 -10.75
N GLY A 31 6.36 12.62 -10.29
CA GLY A 31 6.14 13.88 -9.58
C GLY A 31 5.43 13.71 -8.23
N GLY A 32 5.69 12.60 -7.53
CA GLY A 32 5.09 12.32 -6.22
C GLY A 32 3.63 11.85 -6.26
N ARG A 33 3.02 11.72 -7.46
CA ARG A 33 1.66 11.16 -7.60
C ARG A 33 1.61 9.75 -7.01
N VAL A 34 0.53 9.41 -6.32
CA VAL A 34 0.30 8.08 -5.74
C VAL A 34 -0.68 7.27 -6.59
N PRO A 35 -0.65 5.92 -6.57
CA PRO A 35 -1.58 5.10 -7.37
C PRO A 35 -3.07 5.44 -7.14
N ALA A 36 -3.43 5.85 -5.93
CA ALA A 36 -4.80 6.26 -5.60
C ALA A 36 -5.31 7.45 -6.43
N PHE A 37 -4.41 8.35 -6.88
CA PHE A 37 -4.75 9.48 -7.76
C PHE A 37 -5.32 9.01 -9.11
N PHE A 38 -4.77 7.91 -9.65
CA PHE A 38 -5.20 7.33 -10.93
C PHE A 38 -6.38 6.35 -10.76
N ARG A 39 -6.45 5.66 -9.62
CA ARG A 39 -7.48 4.65 -9.35
C ARG A 39 -8.81 5.22 -8.86
N ARG A 40 -8.85 6.50 -8.46
CA ARG A 40 -10.07 7.17 -8.00
C ARG A 40 -11.10 7.21 -9.13
N GLY A 41 -12.30 6.67 -8.89
CA GLY A 41 -13.35 6.55 -9.91
C GLY A 41 -13.16 5.40 -10.91
N GLY A 42 -12.11 4.59 -10.73
CA GLY A 42 -11.82 3.43 -11.58
C GLY A 42 -11.43 3.79 -13.01
N VAL A 43 -11.41 2.77 -13.88
CA VAL A 43 -11.00 2.93 -15.28
C VAL A 43 -11.92 3.91 -16.02
N LYS A 44 -13.23 3.92 -15.72
CA LYS A 44 -14.19 4.82 -16.38
C LYS A 44 -13.83 6.30 -16.18
N GLU A 45 -13.52 6.69 -14.95
CA GLU A 45 -13.13 8.07 -14.64
C GLU A 45 -11.75 8.39 -15.21
N LEU A 46 -10.80 7.45 -15.16
CA LEU A 46 -9.49 7.64 -15.79
C LEU A 46 -9.63 7.88 -17.30
N THR A 47 -10.43 7.09 -18.01
CA THR A 47 -10.73 7.27 -19.44
C THR A 47 -11.37 8.63 -19.71
N ARG A 48 -12.30 9.08 -18.86
CA ARG A 48 -12.94 10.41 -18.99
C ARG A 48 -11.90 11.53 -18.91
N ARG A 49 -11.03 11.50 -17.88
CA ARG A 49 -9.98 12.50 -17.66
C ARG A 49 -9.00 12.56 -18.84
N VAL A 50 -8.65 11.41 -19.39
CA VAL A 50 -7.76 11.34 -20.56
C VAL A 50 -8.42 11.91 -21.81
N ARG A 51 -9.67 11.55 -22.09
CA ARG A 51 -10.43 12.09 -23.23
C ARG A 51 -10.68 13.60 -23.13
N ALA A 52 -10.83 14.11 -21.90
CA ALA A 52 -10.99 15.53 -21.64
C ALA A 52 -9.66 16.32 -21.69
N GLY A 53 -8.51 15.65 -21.87
CA GLY A 53 -7.19 16.29 -21.83
C GLY A 53 -6.74 16.73 -20.43
N GLU A 54 -7.48 16.37 -19.37
CA GLU A 54 -7.14 16.67 -17.98
C GLU A 54 -5.93 15.85 -17.49
N LEU A 55 -5.64 14.74 -18.16
CA LEU A 55 -4.53 13.84 -17.86
C LEU A 55 -4.02 13.19 -19.14
N ALA A 56 -2.71 13.12 -19.33
CA ALA A 56 -2.09 12.37 -20.43
C ALA A 56 -1.28 11.19 -19.87
N PRO A 57 -1.27 10.02 -20.55
CA PRO A 57 -0.27 8.99 -20.29
C PRO A 57 1.13 9.54 -20.52
N ASP A 58 2.07 9.11 -19.68
CA ASP A 58 3.48 9.46 -19.81
C ASP A 58 4.16 8.64 -20.94
N PHE A 59 3.66 7.41 -21.20
CA PHE A 59 4.05 6.60 -22.35
C PHE A 59 2.85 5.86 -22.95
N GLY A 60 2.98 5.42 -24.20
CA GLY A 60 1.94 4.68 -24.91
C GLY A 60 0.80 5.58 -25.43
N PRO A 61 -0.29 4.97 -25.94
CA PRO A 61 -1.41 5.71 -26.52
C PRO A 61 -2.26 6.42 -25.47
N SER A 62 -2.96 7.49 -25.88
CA SER A 62 -3.97 8.18 -25.05
C SER A 62 -5.34 7.51 -25.04
N GLU A 63 -5.48 6.33 -25.65
CA GLU A 63 -6.72 5.56 -25.66
C GLU A 63 -6.65 4.40 -24.68
N LEU A 64 -7.59 4.36 -23.74
CA LEU A 64 -7.72 3.27 -22.77
C LEU A 64 -8.80 2.28 -23.24
N ASP A 65 -8.40 1.03 -23.52
CA ASP A 65 -9.32 -0.08 -23.75
C ASP A 65 -9.85 -0.58 -22.39
N ALA A 66 -11.16 -0.81 -22.27
CA ALA A 66 -11.79 -1.19 -21.00
C ALA A 66 -11.35 -2.57 -20.47
N ARG A 67 -10.86 -3.46 -21.35
CA ARG A 67 -10.38 -4.81 -21.01
C ARG A 67 -8.94 -4.78 -20.48
N THR A 68 -8.10 -3.90 -21.03
CA THR A 68 -6.68 -3.82 -20.63
C THR A 68 -6.41 -2.72 -19.61
N GLY A 69 -7.22 -1.66 -19.60
CA GLY A 69 -7.08 -0.54 -18.70
C GLY A 69 -5.83 0.31 -18.97
N ALA A 70 -5.07 0.58 -17.91
CA ALA A 70 -3.83 1.34 -17.97
C ALA A 70 -2.82 0.77 -16.96
N VAL A 71 -1.54 0.99 -17.23
CA VAL A 71 -0.44 0.52 -16.39
C VAL A 71 0.12 1.66 -15.56
N LEU A 72 0.31 1.43 -14.26
CA LEU A 72 1.00 2.38 -13.39
C LEU A 72 2.42 1.87 -13.15
N VAL A 73 3.43 2.65 -13.54
CA VAL A 73 4.84 2.32 -13.33
C VAL A 73 5.47 3.38 -12.44
N GLY A 74 6.32 2.99 -11.50
CA GLY A 74 6.89 3.94 -10.56
C GLY A 74 8.10 3.41 -9.82
N ALA A 75 8.83 4.33 -9.22
CA ALA A 75 9.91 4.06 -8.28
C ALA A 75 9.56 4.70 -6.94
N ARG A 76 9.79 3.96 -5.85
CA ARG A 76 9.51 4.41 -4.48
C ARG A 76 10.35 3.61 -3.49
N ARG A 77 10.46 4.12 -2.26
CA ARG A 77 10.96 3.31 -1.13
C ARG A 77 10.04 2.10 -0.90
N PRO A 78 10.56 0.99 -0.36
CA PRO A 78 9.74 -0.15 0.04
C PRO A 78 8.61 0.32 0.98
N LEU A 79 7.41 -0.23 0.78
CA LEU A 79 6.33 -0.12 1.74
C LEU A 79 6.03 -1.50 2.31
N VAL A 80 5.34 -1.53 3.45
CA VAL A 80 4.83 -2.76 4.03
C VAL A 80 3.30 -2.77 3.97
N ALA A 81 2.75 -3.84 3.40
CA ALA A 81 1.32 -4.12 3.42
C ALA A 81 1.02 -5.06 4.59
N TYR A 82 0.26 -4.60 5.57
CA TYR A 82 0.00 -5.34 6.79
C TYR A 82 -1.44 -5.15 7.25
N ASN A 83 -2.12 -6.24 7.56
CA ASN A 83 -3.49 -6.23 8.06
C ASN A 83 -3.51 -6.63 9.53
N VAL A 84 -4.38 -6.01 10.31
CA VAL A 84 -4.67 -6.40 11.69
C VAL A 84 -6.08 -6.98 11.76
N ASP A 85 -6.20 -8.22 12.21
CA ASP A 85 -7.49 -8.85 12.49
C ASP A 85 -8.07 -8.30 13.79
N LEU A 86 -9.33 -7.89 13.79
CA LEU A 86 -10.04 -7.42 14.99
C LEU A 86 -10.84 -8.54 15.64
N ALA A 87 -10.98 -8.51 16.96
CA ALA A 87 -11.83 -9.42 17.73
C ALA A 87 -13.33 -9.04 17.63
N THR A 88 -13.80 -8.76 16.42
CA THR A 88 -15.18 -8.44 16.05
C THR A 88 -15.41 -8.79 14.59
N ASP A 89 -16.67 -8.86 14.15
CA ASP A 89 -17.06 -8.90 12.75
C ASP A 89 -17.72 -7.58 12.30
N ASP A 90 -17.68 -6.53 13.13
CA ASP A 90 -18.24 -5.23 12.82
C ASP A 90 -17.32 -4.43 11.88
N ILE A 91 -17.78 -4.23 10.64
CA ILE A 91 -17.03 -3.51 9.61
C ILE A 91 -16.91 -2.01 9.92
N ASP A 92 -17.86 -1.43 10.64
CA ASP A 92 -17.86 -0.01 10.95
C ASP A 92 -16.84 0.30 12.04
N VAL A 93 -16.60 -0.64 12.96
CA VAL A 93 -15.43 -0.59 13.87
C VAL A 93 -14.13 -0.59 13.06
N ALA A 94 -13.96 -1.53 12.12
CA ALA A 94 -12.73 -1.59 11.32
C ALA A 94 -12.50 -0.31 10.50
N ARG A 95 -13.57 0.27 9.93
CA ARG A 95 -13.52 1.55 9.21
C ARG A 95 -13.17 2.72 10.12
N ALA A 96 -13.73 2.75 11.33
CA ALA A 96 -13.44 3.80 12.32
C ALA A 96 -11.98 3.75 12.77
N ILE A 97 -11.44 2.56 13.05
CA ILE A 97 -10.03 2.40 13.42
C ILE A 97 -9.12 2.75 12.23
N ALA A 98 -9.44 2.29 11.02
CA ALA A 98 -8.70 2.66 9.81
C ALA A 98 -8.69 4.18 9.57
N ALA A 99 -9.78 4.88 9.88
CA ALA A 99 -9.84 6.34 9.83
C ALA A 99 -8.95 6.99 10.90
N ALA A 100 -8.93 6.46 12.12
CA ALA A 100 -8.11 7.01 13.21
C ALA A 100 -6.60 6.86 12.95
N VAL A 101 -6.16 5.81 12.25
CA VAL A 101 -4.73 5.54 12.03
C VAL A 101 -4.16 6.10 10.74
N ARG A 102 -4.97 6.35 9.69
CA ARG A 102 -4.47 6.81 8.39
C ARG A 102 -4.12 8.29 8.37
N GLU A 103 -3.04 8.63 7.69
CA GLU A 103 -2.52 10.00 7.56
C GLU A 103 -3.56 10.97 6.98
N SER A 104 -4.35 10.53 6.00
CA SER A 104 -5.36 11.38 5.33
C SER A 104 -6.48 11.88 6.26
N ASN A 105 -6.53 11.37 7.49
CA ASN A 105 -7.47 11.79 8.52
C ASN A 105 -6.74 12.25 9.80
N GLY A 106 -5.48 12.70 9.69
CA GLY A 106 -4.67 13.19 10.81
C GLY A 106 -4.03 12.09 11.65
N GLY A 107 -4.04 10.85 11.17
CA GLY A 107 -3.38 9.71 11.83
C GLY A 107 -1.86 9.70 11.66
N MET A 108 -1.29 8.51 11.63
CA MET A 108 0.17 8.32 11.59
C MET A 108 0.75 8.67 10.22
N PRO A 109 1.91 9.35 10.14
CA PRO A 109 2.53 9.71 8.87
C PRO A 109 2.82 8.52 7.96
N GLY A 110 2.55 8.63 6.66
CA GLY A 110 2.79 7.57 5.70
C GLY A 110 1.90 6.32 5.87
N VAL A 111 0.90 6.35 6.74
CA VAL A 111 -0.05 5.24 6.91
C VAL A 111 -1.29 5.45 6.04
N GLN A 112 -1.55 4.49 5.17
CA GLN A 112 -2.82 4.38 4.45
C GLN A 112 -3.58 3.20 5.02
N ALA A 113 -4.85 3.37 5.38
CA ALA A 113 -5.64 2.30 5.98
C ALA A 113 -7.10 2.30 5.49
N ILE A 114 -7.66 1.10 5.35
CA ILE A 114 -9.07 0.85 5.07
C ILE A 114 -9.61 -0.28 5.96
N GLY A 115 -10.89 -0.22 6.30
CA GLY A 115 -11.59 -1.33 6.96
C GLY A 115 -12.10 -2.32 5.92
N LEU A 116 -11.74 -3.58 6.05
CA LEU A 116 -12.16 -4.66 5.15
C LEU A 116 -12.95 -5.73 5.90
N ARG A 117 -13.99 -6.26 5.26
CA ARG A 117 -14.65 -7.51 5.66
C ARG A 117 -14.07 -8.64 4.83
N LEU A 118 -13.73 -9.76 5.46
CA LEU A 118 -13.27 -10.97 4.80
C LEU A 118 -14.43 -11.97 4.68
N PRO A 119 -15.15 -12.04 3.53
CA PRO A 119 -16.42 -12.75 3.45
C PRO A 119 -16.33 -14.23 3.81
N ARG A 120 -15.20 -14.88 3.50
CA ARG A 120 -14.99 -16.31 3.76
C ARG A 120 -14.80 -16.66 5.23
N SER A 121 -14.32 -15.72 6.05
CA SER A 121 -14.03 -15.96 7.46
C SER A 121 -14.97 -15.25 8.42
N GLY A 122 -15.85 -14.37 7.90
CA GLY A 122 -16.71 -13.49 8.72
C GLY A 122 -15.96 -12.35 9.41
N ARG A 123 -14.63 -12.41 9.51
CA ARG A 123 -13.77 -11.45 10.22
C ARG A 123 -13.68 -10.09 9.51
N VAL A 124 -13.31 -9.07 10.28
CA VAL A 124 -12.92 -7.77 9.75
C VAL A 124 -11.46 -7.45 10.06
N GLN A 125 -10.85 -6.67 9.19
CA GLN A 125 -9.46 -6.27 9.26
C GLN A 125 -9.31 -4.75 9.09
N VAL A 126 -8.32 -4.20 9.77
CA VAL A 126 -7.71 -2.92 9.38
C VAL A 126 -6.58 -3.25 8.42
N SER A 127 -6.81 -3.03 7.12
CA SER A 127 -5.81 -3.27 6.08
C SER A 127 -5.01 -2.00 5.83
N MET A 128 -3.68 -2.12 5.87
CA MET A 128 -2.79 -0.96 5.86
C MET A 128 -1.65 -1.10 4.86
N ASN A 129 -1.26 0.03 4.28
CA ASN A 129 0.06 0.22 3.69
C ASN A 129 0.81 1.23 4.55
N VAL A 130 2.02 0.88 4.99
CA VAL A 130 2.94 1.76 5.71
C VAL A 130 4.06 2.16 4.76
N LEU A 131 4.01 3.40 4.28
CA LEU A 131 4.91 3.95 3.26
C LEU A 131 6.13 4.63 3.87
N ASP A 132 6.03 5.08 5.12
CA ASP A 132 7.08 5.78 5.84
C ASP A 132 7.41 5.05 7.14
N LEU A 133 8.25 4.02 7.03
CA LEU A 133 8.65 3.19 8.16
C LEU A 133 9.60 3.91 9.13
N GLU A 134 10.21 5.01 8.71
CA GLU A 134 11.08 5.83 9.56
C GLU A 134 10.23 6.62 10.55
N ARG A 135 9.17 7.28 10.08
CA ARG A 135 8.28 8.09 10.93
C ARG A 135 7.16 7.27 11.58
N SER A 136 6.78 6.15 10.96
CA SER A 136 5.76 5.23 11.47
C SER A 136 6.26 3.78 11.43
N PRO A 137 7.16 3.38 12.36
CA PRO A 137 7.60 2.00 12.47
C PRO A 137 6.41 1.04 12.61
N LEU A 138 6.47 -0.11 11.93
CA LEU A 138 5.30 -1.00 11.83
C LEU A 138 4.77 -1.46 13.20
N HIS A 139 5.64 -1.73 14.16
CA HIS A 139 5.22 -2.13 15.52
C HIS A 139 4.39 -1.03 16.22
N MET A 140 4.72 0.25 15.99
CA MET A 140 3.95 1.38 16.51
C MET A 140 2.61 1.54 15.80
N VAL A 141 2.56 1.29 14.48
CA VAL A 141 1.29 1.29 13.73
C VAL A 141 0.36 0.18 14.24
N VAL A 142 0.88 -1.02 14.48
CA VAL A 142 0.11 -2.13 15.06
C VAL A 142 -0.35 -1.82 16.48
N GLU A 143 0.51 -1.22 17.30
CA GLU A 143 0.14 -0.79 18.65
C GLU A 143 -0.94 0.30 18.62
N ARG A 144 -0.87 1.25 17.68
CA ARG A 144 -1.91 2.27 17.53
C ARG A 144 -3.27 1.65 17.17
N VAL A 145 -3.30 0.65 16.29
CA VAL A 145 -4.53 -0.11 15.99
C VAL A 145 -5.04 -0.83 17.23
N ARG A 146 -4.16 -1.46 18.01
CA ARG A 146 -4.51 -2.15 19.26
C ARG A 146 -5.14 -1.19 20.27
N GLN A 147 -4.59 0.01 20.43
CA GLN A 147 -5.13 1.04 21.31
C GLN A 147 -6.51 1.52 20.86
N GLU A 148 -6.67 1.77 19.55
CA GLU A 148 -7.97 2.17 18.99
C GLU A 148 -9.04 1.07 19.13
N ALA A 149 -8.66 -0.21 19.03
CA ALA A 149 -9.55 -1.33 19.35
C ALA A 149 -9.91 -1.35 20.85
N ALA A 150 -8.93 -1.16 21.73
CA ALA A 150 -9.13 -1.18 23.17
C ALA A 150 -10.07 -0.05 23.65
N LEU A 151 -9.98 1.15 23.07
CA LEU A 151 -10.92 2.25 23.32
C LEU A 151 -12.38 1.91 22.99
N ARG A 152 -12.61 0.87 22.19
CA ARG A 152 -13.92 0.35 21.80
C ARG A 152 -14.28 -0.95 22.54
N GLY A 153 -13.51 -1.33 23.56
CA GLY A 153 -13.70 -2.57 24.32
C GLY A 153 -13.31 -3.84 23.56
N LEU A 154 -12.49 -3.71 22.51
CA LEU A 154 -12.12 -4.81 21.62
C LEU A 154 -10.61 -5.10 21.67
N GLY A 155 -10.24 -6.34 21.39
CA GLY A 155 -8.86 -6.75 21.15
C GLY A 155 -8.54 -6.85 19.65
N ILE A 156 -7.27 -7.10 19.36
CA ILE A 156 -6.84 -7.62 18.05
C ILE A 156 -6.71 -9.15 18.17
N SER A 157 -7.10 -9.89 17.14
CA SER A 157 -7.05 -11.36 17.13
C SER A 157 -5.88 -11.93 16.32
N GLY A 158 -5.16 -11.09 15.59
CA GLY A 158 -4.05 -11.52 14.75
C GLY A 158 -3.51 -10.40 13.87
N GLY A 159 -2.53 -10.75 13.06
CA GLY A 159 -2.00 -9.85 12.04
C GLY A 159 -1.41 -10.64 10.89
N GLU A 160 -1.48 -10.05 9.71
CA GLU A 160 -1.17 -10.68 8.44
C GLU A 160 -0.28 -9.75 7.64
N LEU A 161 0.94 -10.22 7.36
CA LEU A 161 1.82 -9.60 6.40
C LEU A 161 1.44 -10.03 4.98
N VAL A 162 1.25 -9.06 4.09
CA VAL A 162 1.09 -9.31 2.66
C VAL A 162 2.43 -9.09 1.96
N GLY A 163 3.11 -10.18 1.62
CA GLY A 163 4.40 -10.16 0.94
C GLY A 163 5.60 -10.23 1.88
N LEU A 164 6.55 -9.31 1.69
CA LEU A 164 7.82 -9.26 2.43
C LEU A 164 7.95 -7.93 3.18
N VAL A 165 8.83 -7.89 4.18
CA VAL A 165 9.21 -6.67 4.92
C VAL A 165 10.69 -6.37 4.75
N PRO A 166 11.12 -5.10 4.75
CA PRO A 166 12.53 -4.78 4.90
C PRO A 166 13.06 -5.17 6.28
N ALA A 167 14.34 -5.54 6.39
CA ALA A 167 15.00 -5.95 7.64
C ALA A 167 14.80 -4.95 8.79
N GLN A 168 14.83 -3.65 8.46
CA GLN A 168 14.64 -2.54 9.41
C GLN A 168 13.35 -2.68 10.25
N VAL A 169 12.33 -3.36 9.73
CA VAL A 169 11.04 -3.57 10.42
C VAL A 169 11.22 -4.45 11.65
N LEU A 170 11.95 -5.57 11.51
CA LEU A 170 12.22 -6.49 12.62
C LEU A 170 13.26 -5.93 13.57
N GLU A 171 14.29 -5.26 13.06
CA GLU A 171 15.31 -4.59 13.87
C GLU A 171 14.68 -3.53 14.78
N SER A 172 13.83 -2.66 14.20
CA SER A 172 13.13 -1.61 14.94
C SER A 172 12.18 -2.19 15.99
N ALA A 173 11.43 -3.25 15.65
CA ALA A 173 10.54 -3.92 16.61
C ALA A 173 11.33 -4.57 17.76
N THR A 174 12.45 -5.24 17.45
CA THR A 174 13.31 -5.89 18.45
C THR A 174 13.93 -4.87 19.40
N ALA A 175 14.46 -3.76 18.85
CA ALA A 175 15.00 -2.67 19.66
C ALA A 175 13.96 -2.05 20.61
N ALA A 176 12.69 -2.03 20.20
CA ALA A 176 11.56 -1.58 21.02
C ALA A 176 11.00 -2.66 21.97
N GLY A 177 11.55 -3.88 21.97
CA GLY A 177 10.98 -5.01 22.74
C GLY A 177 9.59 -5.44 22.27
N ALA A 178 9.20 -5.07 21.05
CA ALA A 178 7.90 -5.30 20.48
C ALA A 178 7.89 -6.53 19.54
N ARG A 179 6.73 -7.15 19.40
CA ARG A 179 6.50 -8.21 18.40
C ARG A 179 5.41 -7.78 17.43
N ILE A 180 5.61 -8.10 16.15
CA ILE A 180 4.63 -7.87 15.09
C ILE A 180 4.05 -9.23 14.71
N PRO A 181 2.75 -9.50 14.98
CA PRO A 181 2.13 -10.78 14.64
C PRO A 181 2.31 -11.15 13.17
N GLY A 182 2.63 -12.41 12.86
CA GLY A 182 2.74 -12.88 11.47
C GLY A 182 3.95 -12.32 10.69
N VAL A 183 4.93 -11.70 11.37
CA VAL A 183 6.21 -11.29 10.76
C VAL A 183 7.35 -12.00 11.47
N ASP A 184 8.15 -12.71 10.69
CA ASP A 184 9.34 -13.42 11.15
C ASP A 184 10.48 -13.29 10.11
N GLU A 185 11.64 -13.84 10.43
CA GLU A 185 12.85 -13.73 9.61
C GLU A 185 12.71 -14.30 8.18
N SER A 186 11.81 -15.26 7.96
CA SER A 186 11.56 -15.81 6.61
C SER A 186 10.87 -14.81 5.67
N ARG A 187 10.36 -13.70 6.22
CA ARG A 187 9.65 -12.66 5.48
C ARG A 187 10.51 -11.44 5.18
N VAL A 188 11.78 -11.45 5.56
CA VAL A 188 12.70 -10.32 5.34
C VAL A 188 13.18 -10.31 3.89
N LEU A 189 12.91 -9.20 3.21
CA LEU A 189 13.19 -8.98 1.79
C LEU A 189 14.66 -9.24 1.46
N GLU A 190 15.58 -8.65 2.23
CA GLU A 190 17.02 -8.75 2.01
C GLU A 190 17.52 -10.19 2.14
N ARG A 191 16.93 -10.97 3.06
CA ARG A 191 17.25 -12.39 3.24
C ARG A 191 16.74 -13.23 2.07
N VAL A 192 15.52 -12.97 1.63
CA VAL A 192 14.91 -13.68 0.49
C VAL A 192 15.68 -13.40 -0.80
N LEU A 193 16.06 -12.14 -1.03
CA LEU A 193 16.83 -11.75 -2.22
C LEU A 193 18.26 -12.29 -2.21
N ALA A 194 18.87 -12.48 -1.04
CA ALA A 194 20.21 -13.09 -0.94
C ALA A 194 20.24 -14.58 -1.32
N LEU A 195 19.08 -15.21 -1.51
CA LEU A 195 18.95 -16.61 -1.92
C LEU A 195 18.65 -16.79 -3.42
N LEU A 196 18.52 -15.69 -4.17
CA LEU A 196 18.26 -15.67 -5.62
C LEU A 196 19.55 -15.41 -6.40
#